data_AF-A0A8T5JJ66-F1
#
_entry.id   AF-A0A8T5JJ66-F1
#
_cell.length_a   1.000
_cell.length_b   1.000
_cell.length_c   1.000
_cell.angle_alpha   90.00
_cell.angle_beta   90.00
_cell.angle_gamma   90.00
#
_symmetry.space_group_name_H-M   'P 1'
#
loop_
_entity.id
_entity.type
_entity.pdbx_description
1 polymer ?
#
loop_
_entity_poly.entity_id
_entity_poly.type
_entity_poly.pdbx_seq_one_letter_code
_entity_poly.pdbx_strand_id
1 'polypeptide(L)'
;EIGTHVLRAENGRIQPFKLFSYGLPNYMSTEEGLAVVNEEKNGLLDKRILKGYAARAIATDMALDKSFSEIYQFLSDKLSPDAAFQYALRSKRGIRDTSKSGGCTKDYAYLDGYIKVKNFLSAGGNIKDLYYGKIGLEHIDIVKKIPGIKTPQFLPRKDLFKNLSSF
;
A
#
# COMPACT_ATOMS: atom_id res chain seq x y z
N GLU A 1 -8.07 4.40 -2.26
CA GLU A 1 -6.64 4.61 -2.57
C GLU A 1 -6.19 6.08 -2.64
N ILE A 2 -6.51 6.80 -3.73
CA ILE A 2 -5.93 8.13 -4.07
C ILE A 2 -5.98 9.16 -2.94
N GLY A 3 -7.12 9.29 -2.26
CA GLY A 3 -7.29 10.25 -1.18
C GLY A 3 -6.25 10.09 -0.05
N THR A 4 -5.88 8.86 0.28
CA THR A 4 -4.83 8.59 1.28
C THR A 4 -3.51 9.22 0.88
N HIS A 5 -3.07 8.96 -0.36
CA HIS A 5 -1.79 9.46 -0.87
C HIS A 5 -1.74 10.98 -0.92
N VAL A 6 -2.82 11.61 -1.37
CA VAL A 6 -2.93 13.08 -1.43
C VAL A 6 -2.85 13.65 -0.02
N LEU A 7 -3.66 13.16 0.91
CA LEU A 7 -3.69 13.67 2.29
C LEU A 7 -2.33 13.54 2.98
N ARG A 8 -1.63 12.41 2.79
CA ARG A 8 -0.29 12.22 3.34
C ARG A 8 0.74 13.12 2.69
N ALA A 9 0.65 13.34 1.37
CA ALA A 9 1.51 14.30 0.68
C ALA A 9 1.28 15.74 1.15
N GLU A 10 0.03 16.19 1.30
CA GLU A 10 -0.29 17.54 1.76
C GLU A 10 0.15 17.78 3.21
N ASN A 11 -0.09 16.83 4.11
CA ASN A 11 0.46 16.93 5.46
C ASN A 11 2.00 16.94 5.45
N GLY A 12 2.63 16.15 4.57
CA GLY A 12 4.07 16.15 4.41
C GLY A 12 4.64 17.48 3.90
N ARG A 13 3.90 18.21 3.05
CA ARG A 13 4.33 19.53 2.52
C ARG A 13 4.32 20.62 3.58
N ILE A 14 3.44 20.54 4.58
CA ILE A 14 3.38 21.55 5.64
C ILE A 14 4.40 21.30 6.76
N GLN A 15 5.04 20.12 6.80
CA GLN A 15 6.07 19.81 7.80
C GLN A 15 7.32 20.70 7.63
N PRO A 16 8.13 20.89 8.70
CA PRO A 16 9.38 21.64 8.63
C PRO A 16 10.37 21.12 7.58
N PHE A 17 10.31 19.81 7.28
CA PHE A 17 11.21 19.16 6.34
C PHE A 17 10.44 18.61 5.14
N LYS A 18 10.86 18.97 3.92
CA LYS A 18 10.22 18.47 2.69
C LYS A 18 10.26 16.94 2.53
N LEU A 19 11.17 16.27 3.24
CA LEU A 19 11.31 14.81 3.26
C LEU A 19 9.97 14.09 3.53
N PHE A 20 9.13 14.65 4.40
CA PHE A 20 7.81 14.09 4.72
C PHE A 20 6.84 14.07 3.53
N SER A 21 7.05 14.89 2.49
CA SER A 21 6.24 14.87 1.25
C SER A 21 6.75 13.86 0.21
N TYR A 22 8.04 13.51 0.27
CA TYR A 22 8.67 12.55 -0.64
C TYR A 22 8.55 11.11 -0.12
N GLY A 23 8.83 10.90 1.18
CA GLY A 23 8.82 9.59 1.81
C GLY A 23 10.05 9.36 2.68
N LEU A 24 9.83 8.88 3.90
CA LEU A 24 10.88 8.24 4.71
C LEU A 24 11.15 6.82 4.20
N PRO A 25 12.31 6.22 4.49
CA PRO A 25 12.57 4.83 4.14
C PRO A 25 11.40 3.91 4.51
N ASN A 26 11.10 2.90 3.69
CA ASN A 26 10.07 1.88 3.95
C ASN A 26 8.62 2.37 4.16
N TYR A 27 8.32 3.66 3.95
CA TYR A 27 6.96 4.20 4.13
C TYR A 27 5.89 3.52 3.26
N MET A 28 6.28 2.95 2.13
CA MET A 28 5.38 2.44 1.09
C MET A 28 4.43 1.35 1.60
N SER A 29 4.91 0.44 2.46
CA SER A 29 4.02 -0.56 3.08
C SER A 29 2.94 0.10 3.92
N THR A 30 3.29 1.10 4.74
CA THR A 30 2.30 1.86 5.54
C THR A 30 1.37 2.68 4.64
N GLU A 31 1.87 3.22 3.53
CA GLU A 31 1.11 4.00 2.55
C GLU A 31 0.01 3.19 1.87
N GLU A 32 0.38 2.10 1.22
CA GLU A 32 -0.58 1.23 0.54
C GLU A 32 -1.50 0.55 1.56
N GLY A 33 -0.95 0.14 2.72
CA GLY A 33 -1.72 -0.45 3.81
C GLY A 33 -2.80 0.47 4.36
N LEU A 34 -2.46 1.73 4.62
CA LEU A 34 -3.43 2.73 5.09
C LEU A 34 -4.50 3.01 4.03
N ALA A 35 -4.13 2.97 2.75
CA ALA A 35 -5.08 3.11 1.65
C ALA A 35 -6.11 1.97 1.64
N VAL A 36 -5.67 0.72 1.81
CA VAL A 36 -6.56 -0.44 1.90
C VAL A 36 -7.43 -0.40 3.16
N VAL A 37 -6.89 0.02 4.31
CA VAL A 37 -7.68 0.23 5.54
C VAL A 37 -8.74 1.31 5.35
N ASN A 38 -8.42 2.39 4.65
CA ASN A 38 -9.40 3.43 4.33
C ASN A 38 -10.50 2.89 3.39
N GLU A 39 -10.18 2.04 2.43
CA GLU A 39 -11.18 1.37 1.58
C GLU A 39 -12.10 0.46 2.39
N GLU A 40 -11.54 -0.33 3.32
CA GLU A 40 -12.32 -1.16 4.24
C GLU A 40 -13.30 -0.30 5.07
N LYS A 41 -12.83 0.80 5.65
CA LYS A 41 -13.67 1.73 6.44
C LYS A 41 -14.77 2.40 5.65
N ASN A 42 -14.62 2.50 4.32
CA ASN A 42 -15.64 3.05 3.42
C ASN A 42 -16.50 1.96 2.74
N GLY A 43 -16.34 0.69 3.12
CA GLY A 43 -17.11 -0.43 2.55
C GLY A 43 -16.72 -0.78 1.11
N LEU A 44 -15.53 -0.37 0.66
CA LEU A 44 -15.02 -0.60 -0.69
C LEU A 44 -14.10 -1.83 -0.78
N LEU A 45 -13.69 -2.39 0.35
CA LEU A 45 -12.88 -3.62 0.40
C LEU A 45 -13.79 -4.84 0.51
N ASP A 46 -13.77 -5.70 -0.50
CA ASP A 46 -14.47 -6.99 -0.48
C ASP A 46 -13.49 -8.18 -0.45
N LYS A 47 -14.04 -9.39 -0.30
CA LYS A 47 -13.25 -10.64 -0.28
C LYS A 47 -12.50 -10.89 -1.59
N ARG A 48 -13.00 -10.41 -2.72
CA ARG A 48 -12.40 -10.60 -4.04
C ARG A 48 -11.15 -9.75 -4.18
N ILE A 49 -11.21 -8.49 -3.75
CA ILE A 49 -10.08 -7.57 -3.72
C ILE A 49 -9.01 -8.10 -2.76
N LEU A 50 -9.39 -8.54 -1.56
CA LEU A 50 -8.44 -9.12 -0.61
C LEU A 50 -7.78 -10.40 -1.15
N LYS A 51 -8.54 -11.28 -1.84
CA LYS A 51 -7.98 -12.44 -2.55
C LYS A 51 -6.99 -12.02 -3.64
N GLY A 52 -7.27 -10.91 -4.33
CA GLY A 52 -6.35 -10.29 -5.29
C GLY A 52 -5.04 -9.85 -4.66
N TYR A 53 -5.08 -9.14 -3.52
CA TYR A 53 -3.87 -8.75 -2.79
C TYR A 53 -3.07 -9.97 -2.30
N ALA A 54 -3.73 -11.01 -1.81
CA ALA A 54 -3.07 -12.27 -1.42
C ALA A 54 -2.39 -12.97 -2.60
N ALA A 55 -3.09 -13.10 -3.73
CA ALA A 55 -2.51 -13.70 -4.93
C ALA A 55 -1.31 -12.91 -5.45
N ARG A 56 -1.38 -11.57 -5.41
CA ARG A 56 -0.29 -10.68 -5.81
C ARG A 56 0.93 -10.79 -4.88
N ALA A 57 0.70 -10.95 -3.57
CA ALA A 57 1.78 -11.18 -2.60
C ALA A 57 2.48 -12.53 -2.88
N ILE A 58 1.71 -13.60 -3.13
CA ILE A 58 2.28 -14.91 -3.49
C ILE A 58 3.03 -14.84 -4.82
N ALA A 59 2.45 -14.20 -5.84
CA ALA A 59 3.10 -14.02 -7.14
C ALA A 59 4.42 -13.24 -7.03
N THR A 60 4.49 -12.27 -6.11
CA THR A 60 5.69 -11.50 -5.81
C THR A 60 6.78 -12.36 -5.18
N ASP A 61 6.41 -13.17 -4.19
CA ASP A 61 7.33 -14.11 -3.53
C ASP A 61 7.88 -15.14 -4.53
N MET A 62 6.99 -15.78 -5.30
CA MET A 62 7.40 -16.71 -6.36
C MET A 62 8.25 -16.05 -7.44
N ALA A 63 8.08 -14.76 -7.74
CA ALA A 63 8.91 -14.10 -8.75
C ALA A 63 10.39 -14.01 -8.35
N LEU A 64 10.71 -14.16 -7.06
CA LEU A 64 12.09 -14.15 -6.58
C LEU A 64 12.90 -15.35 -7.10
N ASP A 65 12.26 -16.49 -7.38
CA ASP A 65 12.95 -17.71 -7.80
C ASP A 65 12.31 -18.46 -8.99
N LYS A 66 11.04 -18.19 -9.34
CA LYS A 66 10.31 -18.85 -10.43
C LYS A 66 10.23 -18.02 -11.71
N SER A 67 10.01 -18.69 -12.83
CA SER A 67 9.66 -18.10 -14.12
C SER A 67 8.22 -17.58 -14.17
N PHE A 68 7.92 -16.74 -15.15
CA PHE A 68 6.55 -16.28 -15.43
C PHE A 68 5.57 -17.45 -15.62
N SER A 69 5.95 -18.46 -16.40
CA SER A 69 5.10 -19.62 -16.70
C SER A 69 4.75 -20.41 -15.45
N GLU A 70 5.72 -20.62 -14.54
CA GLU A 70 5.48 -21.31 -13.27
C GLU A 70 4.53 -20.52 -12.36
N ILE A 71 4.69 -19.20 -12.28
CA ILE A 71 3.79 -18.32 -11.50
C ILE A 71 2.37 -18.37 -12.09
N TYR A 72 2.25 -18.22 -13.41
CA TYR A 72 0.97 -18.27 -14.10
C TYR A 72 0.26 -19.60 -13.88
N GLN A 73 0.98 -20.71 -14.02
CA GLN A 73 0.42 -22.04 -13.82
C GLN A 73 -0.08 -22.22 -12.39
N PHE A 74 0.74 -21.88 -11.39
CA PHE A 74 0.35 -21.97 -9.99
C PHE A 74 -0.89 -21.14 -9.64
N LEU A 75 -1.02 -19.94 -10.23
CA LEU A 75 -2.15 -19.06 -9.99
C LEU A 75 -3.42 -19.51 -10.74
N SER A 76 -3.27 -20.13 -11.90
CA SER A 76 -4.40 -20.63 -12.72
C SER A 76 -5.18 -21.73 -12.01
N ASP A 77 -4.55 -22.48 -11.09
CA ASP A 77 -5.25 -23.46 -10.25
C ASP A 77 -6.25 -22.82 -9.27
N LYS A 78 -6.14 -21.51 -9.01
CA LYS A 78 -6.83 -20.80 -7.90
C LYS A 78 -7.67 -19.62 -8.37
N LEU A 79 -7.42 -19.13 -9.58
CA LEU A 79 -7.94 -17.89 -10.16
C LEU A 79 -8.37 -18.11 -11.61
N SER A 80 -9.10 -17.15 -12.19
CA SER A 80 -9.35 -17.17 -13.63
C SER A 80 -8.03 -17.01 -14.40
N PRO A 81 -7.93 -17.55 -15.63
CA PRO A 81 -6.75 -17.39 -16.49
C PRO A 81 -6.32 -15.93 -16.64
N ASP A 82 -7.28 -15.02 -16.84
CA ASP A 82 -6.99 -13.58 -16.96
C ASP A 82 -6.35 -13.01 -15.68
N ALA A 83 -6.89 -13.33 -14.50
CA ALA A 83 -6.35 -12.84 -13.25
C ALA A 83 -4.97 -13.45 -12.96
N ALA A 84 -4.79 -14.74 -13.21
CA ALA A 84 -3.51 -15.43 -13.08
C ALA A 84 -2.44 -14.79 -13.98
N PHE A 85 -2.77 -14.56 -15.25
CA PHE A 85 -1.88 -13.91 -16.20
C PHE A 85 -1.51 -12.49 -15.75
N GLN A 86 -2.50 -11.68 -15.37
CA GLN A 86 -2.27 -10.31 -14.92
C GLN A 86 -1.36 -10.25 -13.68
N TYR A 87 -1.54 -11.14 -12.71
CA TYR A 87 -0.71 -11.13 -11.50
C TYR A 87 0.71 -11.67 -11.75
N ALA A 88 0.88 -12.69 -12.60
CA ALA A 88 2.20 -13.13 -13.05
C ALA A 88 2.94 -12.02 -13.84
N LEU A 89 2.22 -11.31 -14.70
CA LEU A 89 2.78 -10.18 -15.47
C LEU A 89 3.25 -9.06 -14.56
N ARG A 90 2.44 -8.72 -13.55
CA ARG A 90 2.78 -7.68 -12.58
C ARG A 90 4.03 -8.03 -11.77
N SER A 91 4.16 -9.28 -11.33
CA SER A 91 5.32 -9.71 -10.54
C SER A 91 6.60 -9.82 -11.38
N LYS A 92 6.50 -10.06 -12.69
CA LYS A 92 7.65 -10.05 -13.62
C LYS A 92 7.84 -8.75 -14.40
N ARG A 93 7.06 -7.71 -14.10
CA ARG A 93 7.09 -6.44 -14.84
C ARG A 93 8.49 -5.79 -14.79
N GLY A 94 9.00 -5.42 -15.95
CA GLY A 94 10.32 -4.81 -16.11
C GLY A 94 11.47 -5.83 -16.30
N ILE A 95 11.18 -7.13 -16.24
CA ILE A 95 12.14 -8.19 -16.55
C ILE A 95 12.03 -8.57 -18.04
N ARG A 96 13.15 -8.54 -18.76
CA ARG A 96 13.19 -8.89 -20.19
C ARG A 96 13.10 -10.39 -20.44
N ASP A 97 13.91 -11.17 -19.71
CA ASP A 97 13.87 -12.64 -19.75
C ASP A 97 13.11 -13.14 -18.51
N THR A 98 11.81 -13.36 -18.69
CA THR A 98 10.90 -13.75 -17.60
C THR A 98 11.05 -15.21 -17.16
N SER A 99 11.96 -15.98 -17.79
CA SER A 99 12.38 -17.30 -17.30
C SER A 99 13.31 -17.22 -16.09
N LYS A 100 13.96 -16.08 -15.86
CA LYS A 100 14.93 -15.87 -14.77
C LYS A 100 14.25 -15.44 -13.48
N SER A 101 14.91 -15.71 -12.36
CA SER A 101 14.62 -15.20 -11.03
C SER A 101 14.60 -13.66 -11.00
N GLY A 102 13.83 -13.11 -10.06
CA GLY A 102 13.68 -11.66 -9.88
C GLY A 102 12.35 -11.12 -10.40
N GLY A 103 11.90 -10.03 -9.80
CA GLY A 103 10.59 -9.46 -10.10
C GLY A 103 10.32 -8.13 -9.40
N CYS A 104 9.18 -7.53 -9.73
CA CYS A 104 8.67 -6.31 -9.13
C CYS A 104 7.99 -6.61 -7.79
N THR A 105 8.57 -6.14 -6.69
CA THR A 105 8.08 -6.43 -5.33
C THR A 105 7.03 -5.46 -4.80
N LYS A 106 6.67 -4.42 -5.56
CA LYS A 106 5.74 -3.37 -5.14
C LYS A 106 4.40 -3.93 -4.62
N ASP A 107 3.91 -4.98 -5.28
CA ASP A 107 2.58 -5.53 -5.00
C ASP A 107 2.47 -6.22 -3.63
N TYR A 108 3.59 -6.64 -3.04
CA TYR A 108 3.64 -7.17 -1.68
C TYR A 108 3.20 -6.14 -0.63
N ALA A 109 3.48 -4.85 -0.87
CA ALA A 109 3.21 -3.77 0.08
C ALA A 109 1.72 -3.60 0.42
N TYR A 110 0.81 -3.99 -0.47
CA TYR A 110 -0.63 -3.85 -0.25
C TYR A 110 -1.13 -4.75 0.89
N LEU A 111 -0.87 -6.07 0.80
CA LEU A 111 -1.34 -7.00 1.82
C LEU A 111 -0.54 -6.87 3.12
N ASP A 112 0.80 -6.78 3.02
CA ASP A 112 1.68 -6.58 4.16
C ASP A 112 1.30 -5.31 4.92
N GLY A 113 1.16 -4.20 4.21
CA GLY A 113 0.74 -2.93 4.74
C GLY A 113 -0.62 -2.99 5.41
N TYR A 114 -1.61 -3.60 4.74
CA TYR A 114 -2.96 -3.72 5.29
C TYR A 114 -2.95 -4.46 6.63
N ILE A 115 -2.25 -5.60 6.71
CA ILE A 115 -2.12 -6.37 7.95
C ILE A 115 -1.42 -5.55 9.03
N LYS A 116 -0.27 -4.93 8.72
CA LYS A 116 0.50 -4.13 9.68
C LYS A 116 -0.30 -2.94 10.22
N VAL A 117 -0.95 -2.18 9.36
CA VAL A 117 -1.77 -1.04 9.77
C VAL A 117 -2.99 -1.49 10.55
N LYS A 118 -3.66 -2.58 10.15
CA LYS A 118 -4.79 -3.14 10.91
C LYS A 118 -4.36 -3.56 12.31
N ASN A 119 -3.24 -4.28 12.43
CA ASN A 119 -2.69 -4.70 13.72
C ASN A 119 -2.33 -3.49 14.61
N PHE A 120 -1.69 -2.47 14.05
CA PHE A 120 -1.40 -1.22 14.76
C PHE A 120 -2.66 -0.57 15.33
N LEU A 121 -3.72 -0.46 14.53
CA LEU A 121 -4.99 0.12 14.97
C LEU A 121 -5.70 -0.75 16.01
N SER A 122 -5.70 -2.08 15.84
CA SER A 122 -6.26 -3.02 16.80
C SER A 122 -5.53 -3.02 18.14
N ALA A 123 -4.24 -2.67 18.17
CA ALA A 123 -3.46 -2.48 19.39
C ALA A 123 -3.66 -1.10 20.06
N GLY A 124 -4.62 -0.29 19.59
CA GLY A 124 -4.90 1.04 20.15
C GLY A 124 -4.09 2.17 19.51
N GLY A 125 -3.37 1.91 18.43
CA GLY A 125 -2.62 2.91 17.67
C GLY A 125 -3.52 4.02 17.13
N ASN A 126 -3.04 5.27 17.18
CA ASN A 126 -3.78 6.41 16.68
C ASN A 126 -3.59 6.56 15.16
N ILE A 127 -4.66 6.38 14.39
CA ILE A 127 -4.62 6.54 12.93
C ILE A 127 -4.09 7.90 12.47
N LYS A 128 -4.30 8.97 13.26
CA LYS A 128 -3.79 10.31 12.93
C LYS A 128 -2.28 10.34 12.83
N ASP A 129 -1.58 9.51 13.59
CA ASP A 129 -0.12 9.46 13.59
C ASP A 129 0.44 8.95 12.24
N LEU A 130 -0.36 8.28 11.42
CA LEU A 130 0.04 7.87 10.06
C LEU A 130 0.02 9.04 9.06
N TYR A 131 -0.58 10.18 9.42
CA TYR A 131 -0.74 11.35 8.57
C TYR A 131 0.29 12.46 8.81
N TYR A 132 1.37 12.24 9.58
CA TYR A 132 2.47 13.24 9.66
C TYR A 132 3.17 13.49 8.32
N GLY A 133 2.95 12.61 7.34
CA GLY A 133 3.51 12.67 6.00
C GLY A 133 3.56 11.26 5.42
N LYS A 134 4.43 11.05 4.44
CA LYS A 134 4.80 9.74 3.91
C LYS A 134 5.82 9.06 4.83
N ILE A 135 5.34 8.48 5.93
CA ILE A 135 6.15 7.81 6.95
C ILE A 135 5.76 6.34 7.13
N GLY A 136 6.69 5.49 7.55
CA GLY A 136 6.37 4.13 8.00
C GLY A 136 5.83 4.10 9.43
N LEU A 137 5.15 3.02 9.82
CA LEU A 137 4.71 2.74 11.20
C LEU A 137 5.86 2.86 12.20
N GLU A 138 7.04 2.37 11.82
CA GLU A 138 8.27 2.39 12.61
C GLU A 138 8.81 3.81 12.88
N HIS A 139 8.36 4.80 12.12
CA HIS A 139 8.82 6.19 12.24
C HIS A 139 7.94 7.01 13.20
N ILE A 140 6.78 6.52 13.63
CA ILE A 140 5.80 7.31 14.39
C ILE A 140 6.44 7.93 15.64
N ASP A 141 7.14 7.13 16.43
CA ASP A 141 7.68 7.57 17.72
C ASP A 141 8.80 8.61 17.57
N ILE A 142 9.67 8.45 16.56
CA ILE A 142 10.74 9.42 16.31
C ILE A 142 10.19 10.70 15.71
N VAL A 143 9.23 10.62 14.80
CA VAL A 143 8.61 11.80 14.15
C VAL A 143 7.92 12.70 15.17
N LYS A 144 7.19 12.12 16.12
CA LYS A 144 6.50 12.88 17.18
C LYS A 144 7.45 13.62 18.13
N LYS A 145 8.73 13.24 18.17
CA LYS A 145 9.76 13.87 19.00
C LYS A 145 10.52 14.98 18.27
N ILE A 146 10.31 15.16 16.95
CA ILE A 146 11.01 16.18 16.17
C ILE A 146 10.53 17.58 16.61
N PRO A 147 11.44 18.47 17.04
CA PRO A 147 11.08 19.86 17.37
C PRO A 147 10.45 20.57 16.18
N GLY A 148 9.31 21.22 16.40
CA GLY A 148 8.58 21.97 15.37
C GLY A 148 7.74 21.09 14.42
N ILE A 149 7.64 19.77 14.65
CA ILE A 149 6.72 18.92 13.88
C ILE A 149 5.29 19.45 14.01
N LYS A 150 4.58 19.54 12.88
CA LYS A 150 3.20 20.01 12.86
C LYS A 150 2.26 18.82 12.99
N THR A 151 1.24 18.95 13.83
CA THR A 151 0.17 17.96 13.90
C THR A 151 -0.52 17.82 12.54
N PRO A 152 -0.94 16.60 12.15
CA PRO A 152 -1.62 16.39 10.87
C PRO A 152 -2.91 17.21 10.77
N GLN A 153 -3.03 18.01 9.72
CA GLN A 153 -4.17 18.89 9.46
C GLN A 153 -5.18 18.25 8.51
N PHE A 154 -4.71 17.47 7.54
CA PHE A 154 -5.55 16.86 6.51
C PHE A 154 -5.82 15.39 6.86
N LEU A 155 -7.06 15.06 7.23
CA LEU A 155 -7.47 13.70 7.57
C LEU A 155 -8.59 13.23 6.64
N PRO A 156 -8.79 11.91 6.46
CA PRO A 156 -9.91 11.40 5.68
C PRO A 156 -11.24 11.85 6.30
N ARG A 157 -12.09 12.46 5.48
CA ARG A 157 -13.48 12.81 5.84
C ARG A 157 -14.42 12.30 4.75
N LYS A 158 -15.62 11.84 5.14
CA LYS A 158 -16.60 11.24 4.22
C LYS A 158 -17.11 12.19 3.13
N ASP A 159 -17.00 13.49 3.35
CA ASP A 159 -17.44 14.57 2.46
C ASP A 159 -16.34 15.05 1.51
N LEU A 160 -15.06 14.79 1.83
CA LEU A 160 -13.92 15.37 1.11
C LEU A 160 -13.88 15.03 -0.39
N PHE A 161 -14.45 13.90 -0.79
CA PHE A 161 -14.44 13.42 -2.17
C PHE A 161 -15.84 13.23 -2.78
N LYS A 162 -16.92 13.64 -2.08
CA LYS A 162 -18.30 13.48 -2.59
C LYS A 162 -18.57 14.23 -3.88
N ASN A 163 -17.83 15.31 -4.14
CA ASN A 163 -18.01 16.14 -5.34
C ASN A 163 -17.09 15.72 -6.50
N LEU A 164 -16.32 14.64 -6.38
CA LEU A 164 -15.44 14.14 -7.46
C LEU A 164 -16.11 13.08 -8.34
N SER A 165 -17.33 12.64 -8.02
CA SER A 165 -18.07 11.62 -8.77
C SER A 165 -18.72 12.15 -10.07
N SER A 166 -18.35 13.35 -10.52
CA SER A 166 -18.85 14.00 -11.74
C SER A 166 -17.84 13.99 -12.89
N PHE A 167 -16.88 13.05 -12.89
CA PHE A 167 -15.95 12.82 -13.99
C PHE A 167 -16.17 11.44 -14.61
#